data_AF-A0A4Y7PU91-F1
#
_entry.id   AF-A0A4Y7PU91-F1
#
_cell.length_a   1.000
_cell.length_b   1.000
_cell.length_c   1.000
_cell.angle_alpha   90.00
_cell.angle_beta   90.00
_cell.angle_gamma   90.00
#
_symmetry.space_group_name_H-M   'P 1'
#
loop_
_entity.id
_entity.type
_entity.pdbx_description
1 polymer ?
#
loop_
_entity_poly.entity_id
_entity_poly.type
_entity_poly.pdbx_seq_one_letter_code
_entity_poly.pdbx_strand_id
1 'polypeptide(L)'
;MGGMAVVIIGYEVNDSAIDAYIEKNNLKPDPERPPFSPGWSGDGLKKLLRHLEEVTSTQVTYARIEDFKSDSHEFICCLADYSYNFLWNCEDVMKQVVPEKFIEIMAPLSTDRVVKRVFASRGFVASYDAKGRIR
;
A
#
# COMPACT_ATOMS: atom_id res chain seq x y z
N MET A 1 -15.80 1.53 -12.81
CA MET A 1 -15.07 0.23 -12.79
C MET A 1 -15.24 -0.34 -11.39
N GLY A 2 -15.59 -1.63 -11.25
CA GLY A 2 -15.94 -2.21 -9.96
C GLY A 2 -14.69 -2.57 -9.15
N GLY A 3 -14.58 -2.06 -7.92
CA GLY A 3 -13.60 -2.51 -6.93
C GLY A 3 -14.00 -3.86 -6.33
N MET A 4 -13.05 -4.54 -5.71
CA MET A 4 -13.27 -5.82 -5.03
C MET A 4 -13.24 -5.66 -3.51
N ALA A 5 -13.88 -6.57 -2.78
CA ALA A 5 -13.74 -6.62 -1.34
C ALA A 5 -12.30 -6.95 -0.96
N VAL A 6 -11.76 -6.25 0.04
CA VAL A 6 -10.37 -6.38 0.48
C VAL A 6 -10.27 -6.25 1.98
N VAL A 7 -9.40 -7.05 2.57
CA VAL A 7 -8.91 -6.89 3.94
C VAL A 7 -7.46 -6.46 3.89
N ILE A 8 -7.14 -5.36 4.55
CA ILE A 8 -5.77 -4.86 4.62
C ILE A 8 -5.30 -4.69 6.05
N ILE A 9 -3.99 -4.85 6.23
CA ILE A 9 -3.27 -4.45 7.43
C ILE A 9 -2.08 -3.60 6.97
N GLY A 10 -2.10 -2.32 7.35
CA GLY A 10 -1.16 -1.36 6.81
C GLY A 10 -1.31 0.02 7.42
N TYR A 11 -0.63 0.98 6.82
CA TYR A 11 -0.71 2.38 7.17
C TYR A 11 -1.41 3.15 6.06
N GLU A 12 -2.32 4.04 6.44
CA GLU A 12 -2.82 5.07 5.54
C GLU A 12 -1.69 6.07 5.29
N VAL A 13 -1.38 6.32 4.01
CA VAL A 13 -0.21 7.09 3.64
C VAL A 13 -0.48 8.59 3.69
N ASN A 14 0.56 9.35 4.00
CA ASN A 14 0.58 10.80 3.82
C ASN A 14 1.39 11.12 2.56
N ASP A 15 0.73 11.67 1.54
CA ASP A 15 1.36 11.94 0.23
C ASP A 15 2.64 12.78 0.35
N SER A 16 2.61 13.84 1.18
CA SER A 16 3.78 14.70 1.37
C SER A 16 4.95 13.98 2.05
N ALA A 17 4.66 13.09 3.00
CA ALA A 17 5.68 12.28 3.66
C ALA A 17 6.28 11.24 2.71
N ILE A 18 5.45 10.63 1.85
CA ILE A 18 5.91 9.71 0.82
C ILE A 18 6.76 10.43 -0.23
N ASP A 19 6.35 11.61 -0.70
CA ASP A 19 7.12 12.39 -1.67
C ASP A 19 8.51 12.75 -1.13
N ALA A 20 8.58 13.20 0.12
CA ALA A 20 9.85 13.44 0.82
C ALA A 20 10.70 12.17 0.95
N TYR A 21 10.08 11.02 1.20
CA TYR A 21 10.78 9.74 1.27
C TYR A 21 11.32 9.30 -0.09
N ILE A 22 10.53 9.46 -1.16
CA ILE A 22 10.92 9.17 -2.55
C ILE A 22 12.12 10.05 -2.93
N GLU A 23 12.09 11.34 -2.61
CA GLU A 23 13.19 12.26 -2.88
C GLU A 23 14.45 11.87 -2.10
N LYS A 24 14.34 11.65 -0.78
CA LYS A 24 15.47 11.27 0.07
C LYS A 24 16.18 9.99 -0.39
N ASN A 25 15.43 9.04 -0.95
CA ASN A 25 15.95 7.74 -1.37
C ASN A 25 16.21 7.65 -2.89
N ASN A 26 16.13 8.77 -3.63
CA ASN A 26 16.33 8.82 -5.08
C ASN A 26 15.42 7.84 -5.86
N LEU A 27 14.17 7.68 -5.42
CA LEU A 27 13.20 6.74 -6.00
C LEU A 27 12.35 7.35 -7.12
N LYS A 28 12.66 8.58 -7.56
CA LYS A 28 11.88 9.28 -8.58
C LYS A 28 11.77 8.42 -9.86
N PRO A 29 10.60 8.40 -10.53
CA PRO A 29 10.47 7.76 -11.83
C PRO A 29 11.42 8.41 -12.84
N ASP A 30 11.73 7.68 -13.92
CA ASP A 30 12.57 8.21 -14.99
C ASP A 30 11.90 9.45 -15.60
N PRO A 31 12.56 10.62 -15.63
CA PRO A 31 11.98 11.86 -16.16
C PRO A 31 11.58 11.76 -17.63
N GLU A 32 12.07 10.78 -18.39
CA GLU A 32 11.72 10.60 -19.81
C GLU A 32 10.39 9.89 -20.05
N ARG A 33 9.74 9.35 -19.01
CA ARG A 33 8.47 8.62 -19.16
C ARG A 33 7.28 9.52 -18.77
N PRO A 34 6.30 9.76 -19.67
CA PRO A 34 5.19 10.65 -19.37
C PRO A 34 4.34 10.10 -18.21
N PRO A 35 3.89 10.96 -17.28
CA PRO A 35 3.03 10.53 -16.18
C PRO A 35 1.69 10.07 -16.75
N PHE A 36 1.33 8.81 -16.49
CA PHE A 36 0.08 8.22 -17.02
C PHE A 36 -1.17 8.67 -16.24
N SER A 37 -1.03 9.36 -15.10
CA SER A 37 -2.14 9.94 -14.32
C SER A 37 -1.61 10.86 -13.20
N PRO A 38 -2.43 11.80 -12.69
CA PRO A 38 -2.16 12.47 -11.42
C PRO A 38 -2.35 11.45 -10.28
N GLY A 39 -1.26 11.14 -9.58
CA GLY A 39 -1.12 10.01 -8.67
C GLY A 39 0.23 9.32 -8.92
N TRP A 40 0.68 8.47 -8.01
CA TRP A 40 1.98 7.81 -8.16
C TRP A 40 1.99 7.04 -9.49
N SER A 41 2.83 7.47 -10.44
CA SER A 41 2.94 6.79 -11.73
C SER A 41 3.26 5.31 -11.51
N GLY A 42 2.77 4.42 -12.37
CA GLY A 42 2.94 2.97 -12.17
C GLY A 42 4.39 2.54 -11.96
N ASP A 43 5.35 3.27 -12.53
CA ASP A 43 6.79 3.05 -12.29
C ASP A 43 7.28 3.60 -10.95
N GLY A 44 6.81 4.78 -10.52
CA GLY A 44 7.16 5.37 -9.23
C GLY A 44 6.64 4.53 -8.07
N LEU A 45 5.36 4.13 -8.13
CA LEU A 45 4.75 3.22 -7.16
C LEU A 45 5.52 1.89 -7.10
N LYS A 46 5.85 1.31 -8.26
CA LYS A 46 6.63 0.06 -8.35
C LYS A 46 8.02 0.18 -7.73
N LYS A 47 8.76 1.27 -8.00
CA LYS A 47 10.07 1.52 -7.39
C LYS A 47 9.97 1.64 -5.87
N LEU A 48 8.98 2.40 -5.40
CA LEU A 48 8.73 2.60 -3.97
C LEU A 48 8.40 1.27 -3.28
N LEU A 49 7.42 0.53 -3.77
CA LEU A 49 7.02 -0.74 -3.14
C LEU A 49 8.18 -1.72 -3.09
N ARG A 50 8.96 -1.86 -4.17
CA ARG A 50 10.14 -2.73 -4.17
C ARG A 50 11.19 -2.29 -3.16
N HIS A 51 11.48 -0.99 -3.10
CA HIS A 51 12.42 -0.46 -2.11
C HIS A 51 11.93 -0.72 -0.68
N LEU A 52 10.63 -0.58 -0.42
CA LEU A 52 10.04 -0.91 0.87
C LEU A 52 10.15 -2.41 1.18
N GLU A 53 9.93 -3.30 0.21
CA GLU A 53 10.15 -4.75 0.38
C GLU A 53 11.63 -5.06 0.71
N GLU A 54 12.57 -4.37 0.05
CA GLU A 54 14.01 -4.53 0.30
C GLU A 54 14.39 -4.11 1.73
N VAL A 55 13.98 -2.92 2.18
CA VAL A 55 14.37 -2.41 3.50
C VAL A 55 13.62 -3.08 4.65
N THR A 56 12.37 -3.48 4.44
CA THR A 56 11.56 -4.14 5.48
C THR A 56 11.70 -5.66 5.48
N SER A 57 12.25 -6.25 4.40
CA SER A 57 12.26 -7.70 4.16
C SER A 57 10.86 -8.34 4.27
N THR A 58 9.82 -7.55 3.98
CA THR A 58 8.41 -7.92 4.08
C THR A 58 7.75 -7.65 2.74
N GLN A 59 6.82 -8.49 2.30
CA GLN A 59 6.03 -8.19 1.12
C GLN A 59 5.16 -6.95 1.36
N VAL A 60 5.18 -6.01 0.41
CA VAL A 60 4.48 -4.74 0.54
C VAL A 60 3.51 -4.57 -0.62
N THR A 61 2.29 -4.17 -0.29
CA THR A 61 1.20 -4.00 -1.23
C THR A 61 0.61 -2.61 -1.10
N TYR A 62 0.31 -1.97 -2.23
CA TYR A 62 -0.48 -0.75 -2.24
C TYR A 62 -1.96 -1.09 -2.36
N ALA A 63 -2.79 -0.42 -1.57
CA ALA A 63 -4.23 -0.52 -1.66
C ALA A 63 -4.85 0.87 -1.70
N ARG A 64 -5.76 1.09 -2.65
CA ARG A 64 -6.66 2.23 -2.67
C ARG A 64 -8.06 1.75 -2.35
N ILE A 65 -8.63 2.23 -1.26
CA ILE A 65 -9.94 1.83 -0.76
C ILE A 65 -10.91 2.99 -0.93
N GLU A 66 -12.15 2.69 -1.32
CA GLU A 66 -13.25 3.65 -1.30
C GLU A 66 -14.06 3.47 -0.01
N ASP A 67 -14.29 4.56 0.72
CA ASP A 67 -15.17 4.55 1.87
C ASP A 67 -16.66 4.64 1.46
N PHE A 68 -17.57 4.63 2.43
CA PHE A 68 -19.01 4.73 2.17
C PHE A 68 -19.46 6.09 1.59
N LYS A 69 -18.62 7.13 1.72
CA LYS A 69 -18.84 8.46 1.14
C LYS A 69 -18.20 8.60 -0.24
N SER A 70 -17.61 7.53 -0.76
CA SER A 70 -16.83 7.51 -2.01
C SER A 70 -15.53 8.31 -1.95
N ASP A 71 -15.03 8.60 -0.75
CA ASP A 71 -13.69 9.14 -0.55
C ASP A 71 -12.65 8.01 -0.73
N SER A 72 -11.55 8.34 -1.41
CA SER A 72 -10.47 7.39 -1.66
C SER A 72 -9.38 7.52 -0.60
N HIS A 73 -9.00 6.40 -0.01
CA HIS A 73 -7.94 6.31 0.98
C HIS A 73 -6.84 5.38 0.46
N GLU A 74 -5.60 5.85 0.55
CA GLU A 74 -4.44 5.12 0.06
C GLU A 74 -3.66 4.50 1.21
N PHE A 75 -3.24 3.25 1.02
CA PHE A 75 -2.58 2.45 2.03
C PHE A 75 -1.37 1.74 1.47
N ILE A 76 -0.32 1.66 2.29
CA ILE A 76 0.77 0.72 2.11
C ILE A 76 0.63 -0.37 3.17
N CYS A 77 0.57 -1.62 2.72
CA CYS A 77 0.12 -2.76 3.50
C CYS A 77 1.19 -3.85 3.55
N CYS A 78 1.40 -4.44 4.73
CA CYS A 78 2.18 -5.67 4.90
C CYS A 78 1.31 -6.92 4.68
N LEU A 79 -0.01 -6.76 4.71
CA LEU A 79 -0.98 -7.79 4.37
C LEU A 79 -2.12 -7.15 3.58
N ALA A 80 -2.44 -7.74 2.44
CA ALA A 80 -3.65 -7.45 1.69
C ALA A 80 -4.23 -8.77 1.18
N ASP A 81 -5.47 -9.08 1.57
CA ASP A 81 -6.21 -10.22 1.05
C ASP A 81 -7.42 -9.72 0.27
N TYR A 82 -7.45 -10.13 -0.99
CA TYR A 82 -8.48 -9.81 -1.98
C TYR A 82 -8.95 -11.10 -2.68
N SER A 83 -8.77 -12.27 -2.06
CA SER A 83 -9.22 -13.54 -2.65
C SER A 83 -10.76 -13.61 -2.75
N TYR A 84 -11.27 -14.13 -3.87
CA TYR A 84 -12.72 -14.25 -4.07
C TYR A 84 -13.30 -15.29 -3.07
N ASN A 85 -14.38 -14.95 -2.36
CA ASN A 85 -15.05 -15.76 -1.33
C ASN A 85 -14.34 -15.92 0.04
N PHE A 86 -13.42 -15.06 0.45
CA PHE A 86 -12.89 -15.16 1.82
C PHE A 86 -13.92 -14.68 2.87
N LEU A 87 -13.95 -15.36 4.03
CA LEU A 87 -14.61 -14.92 5.25
C LEU A 87 -13.53 -14.70 6.31
N TRP A 88 -12.98 -13.49 6.39
CA TRP A 88 -12.14 -13.12 7.53
C TRP A 88 -13.05 -12.83 8.72
N ASN A 89 -12.84 -13.54 9.83
CA ASN A 89 -13.38 -13.09 11.09
C ASN A 89 -12.48 -11.98 11.67
N CYS A 90 -13.07 -11.07 12.44
CA CYS A 90 -12.35 -9.93 12.99
C CYS A 90 -11.20 -10.37 13.91
N GLU A 91 -11.37 -11.44 14.68
CA GLU A 91 -10.35 -11.91 15.62
C GLU A 91 -9.06 -12.33 14.93
N ASP A 92 -9.16 -13.02 13.80
CA ASP A 92 -8.00 -13.52 13.06
C ASP A 92 -7.23 -12.39 12.41
N VAL A 93 -7.91 -11.35 11.93
CA VAL A 93 -7.29 -10.12 11.44
C VAL A 93 -6.60 -9.36 12.57
N MET A 94 -7.22 -9.30 13.75
CA MET A 94 -6.63 -8.65 14.92
C MET A 94 -5.41 -9.40 15.47
N LYS A 95 -5.37 -10.74 15.33
CA LYS A 95 -4.24 -11.60 15.72
C LYS A 95 -3.07 -11.54 14.74
N GLN A 96 -3.25 -11.01 13.52
CA GLN A 96 -2.15 -10.85 12.57
C GLN A 96 -1.08 -9.92 13.13
N VAL A 97 0.14 -10.45 13.18
CA VAL A 97 1.33 -9.74 13.64
C VAL A 97 1.86 -8.89 12.49
N VAL A 98 2.08 -7.61 12.77
CA VAL A 98 2.70 -6.69 11.82
C VAL A 98 4.21 -6.78 12.00
N PRO A 99 5.01 -7.00 10.94
CA PRO A 99 6.45 -7.08 11.06
C PRO A 99 7.07 -5.80 11.64
N GLU A 100 7.99 -5.93 12.60
CA GLU A 100 8.57 -4.79 13.33
C GLU A 100 9.26 -3.78 12.39
N LYS A 101 10.07 -4.27 11.44
CA LYS A 101 10.72 -3.42 10.43
C LYS A 101 9.72 -2.64 9.57
N PHE A 102 8.56 -3.23 9.29
CA PHE A 102 7.51 -2.54 8.56
C PHE A 102 6.95 -1.38 9.39
N ILE A 103 6.73 -1.57 10.69
CA ILE A 103 6.30 -0.50 11.62
C ILE A 103 7.32 0.64 11.64
N GLU A 104 8.61 0.31 11.82
CA GLU A 104 9.69 1.30 11.92
C GLU A 104 9.78 2.22 10.69
N ILE A 105 9.67 1.65 9.50
CA ILE A 105 9.78 2.38 8.23
C ILE A 105 8.49 3.10 7.88
N MET A 106 7.33 2.49 8.11
CA MET A 106 6.05 3.01 7.62
C MET A 106 5.36 3.99 8.57
N ALA A 107 5.53 3.85 9.89
CA ALA A 107 4.89 4.76 10.85
C ALA A 107 5.21 6.24 10.56
N PRO A 108 6.47 6.65 10.26
CA PRO A 108 6.79 8.03 9.91
C PRO A 108 6.16 8.53 8.60
N LEU A 109 5.77 7.62 7.70
CA LEU A 109 5.23 7.91 6.37
C LEU A 109 3.69 7.97 6.35
N SER A 110 3.08 7.64 7.48
CA SER A 110 1.63 7.54 7.63
C SER A 110 1.00 8.82 8.16
N THR A 111 -0.30 8.96 7.95
CA THR A 111 -1.07 10.13 8.39
C THR A 111 -1.14 10.28 9.91
N ASP A 112 -1.31 9.17 10.65
CA ASP A 112 -1.56 9.19 12.10
C ASP A 112 -0.62 8.27 12.91
N ARG A 113 0.32 7.57 12.26
CA ARG A 113 1.26 6.62 12.89
C ARG A 113 0.59 5.40 13.50
N VAL A 114 -0.65 5.10 13.12
CA VAL A 114 -1.41 3.96 13.61
C VAL A 114 -1.57 2.91 12.51
N VAL A 115 -1.24 1.64 12.82
CA VAL A 115 -1.56 0.54 11.91
C VAL A 115 -3.08 0.38 11.86
N LYS A 116 -3.62 0.43 10.65
CA LYS A 116 -5.04 0.21 10.38
C LYS A 116 -5.25 -1.22 9.90
N ARG A 117 -6.33 -1.81 10.41
CA ARG A 117 -6.88 -3.10 9.97
C ARG A 117 -8.24 -2.79 9.39
N VAL A 118 -8.35 -2.85 8.07
CA VAL A 118 -9.51 -2.30 7.35
C VAL A 118 -10.16 -3.41 6.54
N PHE A 119 -11.49 -3.47 6.65
CA PHE A 119 -12.35 -4.24 5.78
C PHE A 119 -13.05 -3.27 4.84
N ALA A 120 -12.86 -3.44 3.55
CA ALA A 120 -13.48 -2.61 2.54
C ALA A 120 -14.28 -3.46 1.56
N SER A 121 -15.47 -3.01 1.21
CA SER A 121 -16.30 -3.64 0.17
C SER A 121 -15.77 -3.35 -1.24
N ARG A 122 -14.95 -2.29 -1.39
CA ARG A 122 -14.35 -1.86 -2.64
C ARG A 122 -12.93 -1.35 -2.41
N GLY A 123 -12.00 -2.00 -3.08
CA GLY A 123 -10.63 -1.52 -3.20
C GLY A 123 -9.99 -1.95 -4.50
N PHE A 124 -8.92 -1.23 -4.83
CA PHE A 124 -7.93 -1.58 -5.84
C PHE A 124 -6.64 -1.94 -5.11
N VAL A 125 -6.03 -3.06 -5.49
CA VAL A 125 -4.80 -3.56 -4.86
C VAL A 125 -3.74 -3.74 -5.94
N ALA A 126 -2.53 -3.27 -5.65
CA ALA A 126 -1.38 -3.43 -6.52
C ALA A 126 -0.18 -3.94 -5.73
N SER A 127 0.38 -5.06 -6.17
CA SER A 127 1.68 -5.57 -5.73
C SER A 127 2.48 -6.02 -6.94
N TYR A 128 3.82 -5.98 -6.84
CA TYR A 128 4.70 -6.21 -7.99
C TYR A 128 5.76 -7.27 -7.68
N ASP A 129 6.01 -8.21 -8.59
CA ASP A 129 7.10 -9.18 -8.49
C ASP A 129 8.49 -8.51 -8.66
N ALA A 130 9.57 -9.28 -8.48
CA ALA A 130 10.94 -8.76 -8.64
C ALA A 130 11.24 -8.23 -10.06
N LYS A 131 10.51 -8.72 -11.07
CA LYS A 131 10.57 -8.22 -12.47
C LYS A 131 9.64 -7.01 -12.67
N GLY A 132 8.86 -6.69 -11.64
CA GLY A 132 7.92 -5.61 -11.57
C GLY A 132 6.69 -5.81 -12.44
N ARG A 133 6.26 -7.05 -12.59
CA ARG A 133 4.94 -7.42 -13.11
C ARG A 133 3.97 -7.48 -11.94
N ILE A 134 2.69 -7.20 -12.20
CA ILE A 134 1.63 -7.35 -11.19
C ILE A 134 1.62 -8.81 -10.72
N ARG A 135 1.52 -9.03 -9.40
CA ARG A 135 1.35 -10.37 -8.80
C ARG A 135 -0.11 -10.81 -8.84
#